data_AF-A0A1D1YUB8-F1
#
_entry.id   AF-A0A1D1YUB8-F1
#
_cell.length_a   1.000
_cell.length_b   1.000
_cell.length_c   1.000
_cell.angle_alpha   90.00
_cell.angle_beta   90.00
_cell.angle_gamma   90.00
#
_symmetry.space_group_name_H-M   'P 1'
#
loop_
_entity.id
_entity.type
_entity.pdbx_description
1 polymer ?
#
loop_
_entity_poly.entity_id
_entity_poly.type
_entity_poly.pdbx_seq_one_letter_code
_entity_poly.pdbx_strand_id
1 'polypeptide(L)'
;CEMIKEKVDEDILVERVVGRRLDPVTGRIYHLKFSPPENDEIAARLTQRFDDTEEKVKLRLQTHHRNVEAVLGVYKDILVKINGNAPREDVFAEINAALSNALEKKAKGSFTSMPASVAH
;
A
#
# COMPACT_ATOMS: atom_id res chain seq x y z
N CYS A 1 -18.23 -1.77 -1.39
CA CYS A 1 -17.00 -0.99 -1.64
C CYS A 1 -16.11 -1.27 -0.45
N GLU A 2 -14.82 -1.55 -0.63
CA GLU A 2 -13.90 -1.86 0.47
C GLU A 2 -12.75 -0.85 0.47
N MET A 3 -12.35 -0.39 1.66
CA MET A 3 -11.16 0.42 1.88
C MET A 3 -10.05 -0.48 2.45
N ILE A 4 -8.98 -0.68 1.70
CA ILE A 4 -7.81 -1.45 2.14
C ILE A 4 -6.79 -0.51 2.77
N LYS A 5 -6.34 -0.81 3.99
CA LYS A 5 -5.27 -0.09 4.68
C LYS A 5 -4.17 -1.07 5.10
N GLU A 6 -2.99 -0.90 4.51
CA GLU A 6 -1.79 -1.61 4.95
C GLU A 6 -1.21 -0.96 6.22
N LYS A 7 -0.68 -1.79 7.11
CA LYS A 7 0.12 -1.36 8.27
C LYS A 7 1.54 -1.87 8.10
N VAL A 8 2.49 -0.94 8.04
CA VAL A 8 3.93 -1.20 7.95
C VAL A 8 4.61 -0.44 9.08
N ASP A 9 5.68 -1.01 9.64
CA ASP A 9 6.44 -0.34 10.70
C ASP A 9 7.16 0.89 10.12
N GLU A 10 7.17 2.00 10.87
CA GLU A 10 7.71 3.27 10.39
C GLU A 10 9.20 3.18 10.09
N ASP A 11 9.97 2.45 10.91
CA ASP A 11 11.41 2.28 10.71
C ASP A 11 11.71 1.55 9.38
N ILE A 12 10.86 0.58 9.00
CA ILE A 12 10.97 -0.12 7.72
C ILE A 12 10.65 0.84 6.56
N LEU A 13 9.64 1.71 6.71
CA LEU A 13 9.30 2.71 5.70
C LEU A 13 10.42 3.74 5.53
N VAL A 14 11.04 4.17 6.64
CA VAL A 14 12.20 5.08 6.62
C VAL A 14 13.38 4.42 5.91
N GLU A 15 13.74 3.18 6.26
CA GLU A 15 14.83 2.44 5.60
C GLU A 15 14.59 2.34 4.08
N ARG A 16 13.36 1.98 3.68
CA ARG A 16 12.97 1.84 2.27
C ARG A 16 13.11 3.15 1.48
N VAL A 17 12.77 4.29 2.07
CA VAL A 17 12.84 5.58 1.39
C VAL A 17 14.28 6.09 1.34
N VAL A 18 15.01 6.04 2.45
CA VAL A 18 16.40 6.52 2.53
C VAL A 18 17.34 5.67 1.67
N GLY A 19 17.06 4.38 1.54
CA GLY A 19 17.82 3.45 0.69
C GLY A 19 17.54 3.59 -0.81
N ARG A 20 16.53 4.37 -1.21
CA ARG A 20 16.13 4.54 -2.62
C ARG A 20 17.16 5.32 -3.42
N ARG A 21 17.46 4.84 -4.62
CA ARG A 21 18.35 5.48 -5.59
C ARG A 21 17.69 5.51 -6.96
N LEU A 22 18.06 6.50 -7.77
CA LEU A 22 17.60 6.67 -9.14
C LEU A 22 18.81 6.72 -10.05
N ASP A 23 18.81 5.88 -11.09
CA ASP A 23 19.74 6.04 -12.20
C ASP A 23 19.24 7.16 -13.13
N PRO A 24 19.96 8.30 -13.24
CA PRO A 24 19.52 9.43 -14.06
C PRO A 24 19.52 9.12 -15.56
N VAL A 25 20.23 8.08 -16.01
CA VAL A 25 20.33 7.72 -17.43
C VAL A 25 19.16 6.83 -17.86
N THR A 26 18.84 5.81 -17.07
CA THR A 26 17.81 4.82 -17.42
C THR A 26 16.46 5.12 -16.77
N GLY A 27 16.42 5.97 -15.74
CA GLY A 27 15.22 6.21 -14.92
C GLY A 27 14.86 5.04 -13.99
N ARG A 28 15.69 3.99 -13.92
CA ARG A 28 15.45 2.84 -13.04
C ARG A 28 15.65 3.23 -11.58
N ILE A 29 14.75 2.73 -10.73
CA ILE A 29 14.84 2.88 -9.29
C ILE A 29 15.55 1.66 -8.70
N TYR A 30 16.53 1.93 -7.86
CA TYR A 30 17.30 0.94 -7.12
C TYR A 30 17.11 1.12 -5.62
N HIS A 31 17.44 0.08 -4.86
CA HIS A 31 17.52 0.16 -3.41
C HIS A 31 18.79 -0.54 -2.93
N LEU A 32 19.63 0.16 -2.16
CA LEU A 32 20.98 -0.32 -1.79
C LEU A 32 21.00 -1.75 -1.19
N LYS A 33 19.98 -2.10 -0.40
CA LYS A 33 19.82 -3.43 0.22
C LYS A 33 18.93 -4.41 -0.57
N PHE A 34 17.71 -4.00 -0.93
CA PHE A 34 16.69 -4.91 -1.48
C PHE A 34 16.75 -5.09 -3.00
N SER A 35 17.37 -4.15 -3.73
CA SER A 35 17.51 -4.20 -5.18
C SER A 35 18.77 -3.40 -5.57
N PRO A 36 19.96 -3.95 -5.25
CA PRO A 36 21.22 -3.27 -5.51
C PRO A 36 21.45 -3.11 -7.02
N PRO A 37 22.28 -2.13 -7.43
CA PRO A 37 22.67 -1.98 -8.82
C PRO A 37 23.40 -3.21 -9.35
N GLU A 38 23.22 -3.51 -10.63
CA GLU A 38 23.78 -4.72 -11.25
C GLU A 38 25.30 -4.63 -11.48
N ASN A 39 25.85 -3.41 -11.54
CA ASN A 39 27.28 -3.17 -11.76
C ASN A 39 27.75 -1.85 -11.13
N ASP A 40 29.08 -1.69 -11.02
CA ASP A 40 29.72 -0.54 -10.39
C ASP A 40 29.51 0.77 -11.17
N GLU A 41 29.35 0.70 -12.50
CA GLU A 41 29.09 1.88 -13.33
C GLU A 41 27.71 2.50 -13.01
N ILE A 42 26.67 1.66 -12.91
CA ILE A 42 25.35 2.09 -12.48
C ILE A 42 25.44 2.58 -11.04
N ALA A 43 26.12 1.85 -10.15
CA ALA A 43 26.26 2.22 -8.73
C ALA A 43 26.87 3.61 -8.55
N ALA A 44 27.92 3.95 -9.31
CA ALA A 44 28.63 5.22 -9.22
C ALA A 44 27.79 6.43 -9.69
N ARG A 45 26.84 6.22 -10.59
CA ARG A 45 25.98 7.30 -11.13
C ARG A 45 24.62 7.41 -10.43
N LEU A 46 24.32 6.54 -9.47
CA LEU A 46 23.07 6.58 -8.72
C LEU A 46 22.93 7.89 -7.95
N THR A 47 21.74 8.49 -8.05
CA THR A 47 21.39 9.70 -7.33
C THR A 47 20.31 9.42 -6.29
N GLN A 48 20.27 10.22 -5.22
CA GLN A 48 19.20 10.20 -4.22
C GLN A 48 18.38 11.48 -4.38
N ARG A 49 17.06 11.38 -4.21
CA ARG A 49 16.22 12.59 -4.23
C ARG A 49 16.50 13.42 -2.99
N PHE A 50 16.46 14.74 -3.13
CA PHE A 50 16.74 15.68 -2.04
C PHE A 50 15.75 15.56 -0.85
N ASP A 51 14.60 14.92 -1.05
CA ASP A 51 13.56 14.70 -0.04
C ASP A 51 13.61 13.32 0.62
N ASP A 52 14.49 12.42 0.18
CA ASP A 52 14.65 11.07 0.73
C ASP A 52 15.58 11.06 1.97
N THR A 53 15.39 12.02 2.88
CA THR A 53 16.09 12.12 4.17
C THR A 53 15.19 11.64 5.30
N GLU A 54 15.74 11.02 6.34
CA GLU A 54 14.97 10.51 7.49
C GLU A 54 14.01 11.54 8.08
N GLU A 55 14.48 12.77 8.33
CA GLU A 55 13.67 13.86 8.91
C GLU A 55 12.43 14.17 8.06
N LYS A 56 12.62 14.36 6.75
CA LYS A 56 11.53 14.64 5.81
C LYS A 56 10.58 13.45 5.67
N VAL A 57 11.08 12.21 5.71
CA VAL A 57 10.24 11.01 5.64
C VAL A 57 9.37 10.91 6.89
N LYS A 58 9.93 11.12 8.09
CA LYS A 58 9.18 11.14 9.35
C LYS A 58 8.08 12.20 9.34
N LEU A 59 8.38 13.42 8.89
CA LEU A 59 7.38 14.49 8.79
C LEU A 59 6.25 14.14 7.81
N ARG A 60 6.58 13.50 6.69
CA ARG A 60 5.60 13.02 5.71
C ARG A 60 4.72 11.91 6.30
N LEU A 61 5.31 10.94 7.00
CA LEU A 61 4.58 9.85 7.66
C LEU A 61 3.63 10.40 8.72
N GLN A 62 4.08 11.33 9.56
CA GLN A 62 3.23 11.98 10.58
C GLN A 62 2.04 12.70 9.94
N THR A 63 2.28 13.43 8.85
CA THR A 63 1.23 14.14 8.12
C THR A 63 0.25 13.16 7.47
N HIS A 64 0.76 12.09 6.87
CA HIS A 64 -0.07 11.02 6.33
C HIS A 64 -0.94 10.37 7.41
N HIS A 65 -0.36 10.05 8.58
CA HIS A 65 -1.08 9.43 9.69
C HIS A 65 -2.24 10.31 10.16
N ARG A 66 -1.98 11.60 10.44
CA ARG A 66 -3.01 12.56 10.84
C ARG A 66 -4.16 12.64 9.83
N ASN A 67 -3.83 12.71 8.53
CA ASN A 67 -4.83 12.82 7.47
C ASN A 67 -5.65 11.53 7.34
N VAL A 68 -5.00 10.36 7.41
CA VAL A 68 -5.67 9.07 7.34
C VAL A 68 -6.59 8.89 8.56
N GLU A 69 -6.12 9.19 9.76
CA GLU A 69 -6.93 9.10 10.98
C GLU A 69 -8.18 9.97 10.92
N ALA A 70 -8.08 11.18 10.36
CA ALA A 70 -9.22 12.09 10.20
C ALA A 70 -10.34 11.50 9.32
N VAL A 71 -10.02 10.66 8.33
CA VAL A 71 -11.01 10.07 7.41
C VAL A 71 -11.39 8.64 7.76
N LEU A 72 -10.60 7.94 8.59
CA LEU A 72 -10.83 6.53 8.92
C LEU A 72 -12.18 6.26 9.57
N GLY A 73 -12.71 7.22 10.33
CA GLY A 73 -14.04 7.11 10.93
C GLY A 73 -15.15 6.89 9.92
N VAL A 74 -15.06 7.52 8.74
CA VAL A 74 -16.06 7.43 7.66
C VAL A 74 -16.08 6.04 7.02
N TYR A 75 -14.95 5.34 7.02
CA TYR A 75 -14.78 4.07 6.32
C TYR A 75 -14.72 2.85 7.25
N LYS A 76 -15.00 3.04 8.55
CA LYS A 76 -14.81 1.99 9.57
C LYS A 76 -15.53 0.67 9.23
N ASP A 77 -16.71 0.74 8.62
CA ASP A 77 -17.53 -0.43 8.30
C ASP A 77 -17.08 -1.17 7.03
N ILE A 78 -16.22 -0.54 6.22
CA ILE A 78 -15.67 -1.10 5.00
C ILE A 78 -14.13 -1.21 5.03
N LEU A 79 -13.53 -1.03 6.21
CA LEU A 79 -12.08 -1.00 6.37
C LEU A 79 -11.53 -2.42 6.55
N VAL A 80 -10.68 -2.83 5.60
CA VAL A 80 -9.87 -4.04 5.69
C VAL A 80 -8.43 -3.63 6.02
N LYS A 81 -7.92 -4.09 7.17
CA LYS A 81 -6.52 -3.85 7.58
C LYS A 81 -5.66 -5.03 7.18
N ILE A 82 -4.53 -4.74 6.52
CA ILE A 82 -3.60 -5.75 6.00
C ILE A 82 -2.22 -5.53 6.62
N ASN A 83 -1.50 -6.61 6.92
CA ASN A 83 -0.14 -6.53 7.44
C ASN A 83 0.88 -6.33 6.31
N GLY A 84 1.36 -5.11 6.11
CA GLY A 84 2.33 -4.80 5.05
C GLY A 84 3.79 -5.09 5.41
N ASN A 85 4.07 -5.63 6.60
CA ASN A 85 5.39 -6.13 6.98
C ASN A 85 5.67 -7.54 6.43
N ALA A 86 4.65 -8.24 5.91
CA ALA A 86 4.77 -9.55 5.31
C ALA A 86 5.43 -9.50 3.91
N PRO A 87 5.93 -10.64 3.39
CA PRO A 87 6.38 -10.77 2.00
C PRO A 87 5.32 -10.28 1.01
N ARG A 88 5.78 -9.76 -0.14
CA ARG A 88 4.90 -9.18 -1.16
C ARG A 88 3.81 -10.14 -1.61
N GLU A 89 4.16 -11.41 -1.75
CA GLU A 89 3.30 -12.49 -2.22
C GLU A 89 2.15 -12.73 -1.23
N ASP A 90 2.45 -12.69 0.07
CA ASP A 90 1.48 -12.88 1.14
C ASP A 90 0.52 -11.68 1.24
N VAL A 91 1.07 -10.46 1.18
CA VAL A 91 0.27 -9.22 1.15
C VAL A 91 -0.68 -9.23 -0.06
N PHE A 92 -0.18 -9.64 -1.23
CA PHE A 92 -0.98 -9.73 -2.44
C PHE A 92 -2.10 -10.77 -2.30
N ALA A 93 -1.80 -11.94 -1.73
CA ALA A 93 -2.78 -12.98 -1.48
C ALA A 93 -3.88 -12.50 -0.53
N GLU A 94 -3.53 -11.78 0.55
CA GLU A 94 -4.48 -11.21 1.51
C GLU A 94 -5.40 -10.17 0.85
N ILE A 95 -4.84 -9.27 0.04
CA ILE A 95 -5.61 -8.29 -0.75
C ILE A 95 -6.60 -9.00 -1.69
N ASN A 96 -6.12 -10.01 -2.42
CA ASN A 96 -6.94 -10.73 -3.39
C ASN A 96 -8.10 -11.48 -2.71
N ALA A 97 -7.84 -12.10 -1.55
CA ALA A 97 -8.86 -12.73 -0.74
C ALA A 97 -9.91 -11.72 -0.24
N ALA A 98 -9.48 -10.54 0.23
CA ALA A 98 -10.39 -9.48 0.66
C ALA A 98 -11.32 -9.00 -0.47
N LEU A 99 -10.76 -8.79 -1.67
CA LEU A 99 -11.53 -8.40 -2.85
C LEU A 99 -12.51 -9.50 -3.28
N SER A 100 -12.09 -10.75 -3.27
CA SER A 100 -12.94 -11.89 -3.65
C SER A 100 -14.15 -12.01 -2.71
N ASN A 101 -13.92 -11.91 -1.40
CA ASN A 101 -14.98 -11.91 -0.39
C ASN A 101 -15.97 -10.74 -0.59
N ALA A 102 -15.47 -9.56 -0.96
CA ALA A 102 -16.32 -8.40 -1.21
C ALA A 102 -17.20 -8.58 -2.45
N LEU A 103 -16.67 -9.20 -3.52
CA LEU A 103 -17.44 -9.54 -4.71
C LEU A 103 -18.52 -10.58 -4.41
N GLU A 104 -18.23 -11.60 -3.61
CA GLU A 104 -19.23 -12.59 -3.18
C GLU A 104 -20.35 -11.98 -2.34
N LYS A 105 -20.02 -11.11 -1.37
CA LYS A 105 -21.02 -10.40 -0.56
C LYS A 105 -21.94 -9.56 -1.45
N LYS A 106 -21.38 -8.89 -2.46
CA LYS A 106 -22.16 -8.11 -3.43
C LYS A 106 -23.08 -9.00 -4.27
N ALA A 107 -22.61 -10.17 -4.69
CA ALA A 107 -23.42 -11.13 -5.44
C ALA A 107 -24.59 -11.69 -4.59
N LYS A 108 -24.34 -12.01 -3.31
CA LYS A 108 -25.36 -12.52 -2.39
C LYS A 108 -26.38 -11.45 -1.96
N GLY A 109 -25.94 -10.20 -1.76
CA GLY A 109 -26.82 -9.08 -1.43
C GLY A 109 -27.73 -8.62 -2.57
N SER A 110 -27.43 -8.99 -3.82
CA SER A 110 -28.28 -8.71 -4.99
C SER A 110 -29.51 -9.61 -5.08
N PHE A 111 -29.56 -10.74 -4.36
CA PHE A 111 -30.62 -11.75 -4.50
C PHE A 111 -31.78 -11.61 -3.50
N THR A 112 -31.71 -10.71 -2.52
CA THR A 112 -32.73 -10.58 -1.45
C THR A 112 -33.77 -9.47 -1.67
N SER A 113 -33.79 -8.81 -2.83
CA SER A 113 -34.69 -7.66 -3.09
C SER A 113 -35.78 -7.88 -4.14
N MET A 114 -36.20 -9.12 -4.42
CA MET A 114 -37.43 -9.37 -5.18
C MET A 114 -38.61 -9.50 -4.20
N PRO A 115 -39.52 -8.51 -4.08
CA PRO A 115 -40.75 -8.73 -3.35
C PRO A 115 -41.58 -9.75 -4.15
N ALA A 116 -41.92 -10.86 -3.51
CA ALA A 116 -42.96 -11.75 -3.99
C ALA A 116 -44.28 -10.99 -3.96
N SER A 117 -44.68 -10.38 -5.08
CA SER A 117 -45.99 -9.77 -5.23
C SER A 117 -46.84 -10.56 -6.22
N VAL A 118 -47.66 -11.42 -5.63
CA VAL A 118 -49.06 -11.72 -5.95
C VAL A 118 -49.35 -12.44 -7.27
N ALA A 119 -49.58 -13.74 -7.13
CA ALA A 119 -50.55 -14.48 -7.93
C ALA A 119 -51.94 -13.87 -7.75
N HIS A 120 -52.63 -13.56 -8.85
CA HIS A 120 -54.09 -13.65 -9.05
C HIS A 120 -54.36 -13.78 -10.55
#